data_AF-P17165-F1
#
_entry.id   AF-P17165-F1
#
_cell.length_a   1.000
_cell.length_b   1.000
_cell.length_c   1.000
_cell.angle_alpha   90.00
_cell.angle_beta   90.00
_cell.angle_gamma   90.00
#
_symmetry.space_group_name_H-M   'P 1'
#
loop_
_entity.id
_entity.type
_entity.pdbx_description
1 polymer ?
#
loop_
_entity_poly.entity_id
_entity_poly.type
_entity_poly.pdbx_seq_one_letter_code
_entity_poly.pdbx_strand_id
1 'polypeptide(L)'
;DLTFSKQNALLRAEYQADYKSLRFFTLLSGLLNTHGLELNADILGTDKMNTAAHKATLRIGQNGVSTSATTSLRYSPLMLENELNAELALSGASMKLATNGRFKEHNAKFSLDGKATLTELSLGSAYQAMILGADSKNIFNFKI
;
A
#
# COMPACT_ATOMS: atom_id res chain seq x y z
N ASP A 1 -16.70 -7.03 -16.50
CA ASP A 1 -16.19 -7.38 -17.82
C ASP A 1 -15.11 -8.43 -17.75
N LEU A 2 -15.13 -9.37 -18.69
CA LEU A 2 -14.11 -10.40 -18.84
C LEU A 2 -13.81 -10.55 -20.34
N THR A 3 -12.55 -10.45 -20.72
CA THR A 3 -12.12 -10.55 -22.12
C THR A 3 -10.97 -11.52 -22.23
N PHE A 4 -11.05 -12.42 -23.20
CA PHE A 4 -10.01 -13.39 -23.49
C PHE A 4 -9.51 -13.20 -24.92
N SER A 5 -8.20 -13.36 -25.09
CA SER A 5 -7.55 -13.53 -26.37
C SER A 5 -6.51 -14.64 -26.25
N LYS A 6 -5.90 -15.04 -27.38
CA LYS A 6 -4.84 -16.05 -27.37
C LYS A 6 -3.66 -15.69 -26.46
N GLN A 7 -3.43 -14.40 -26.22
CA GLN A 7 -2.26 -13.91 -25.49
C GLN A 7 -2.60 -13.33 -24.12
N ASN A 8 -3.86 -12.91 -23.90
CA ASN A 8 -4.25 -12.14 -22.72
C ASN A 8 -5.60 -12.60 -22.16
N ALA A 9 -5.75 -12.55 -20.84
CA ALA A 9 -7.04 -12.53 -20.17
C ALA A 9 -7.16 -11.26 -19.32
N LEU A 10 -8.26 -10.54 -19.46
CA LEU A 10 -8.54 -9.29 -18.79
C LEU A 10 -9.81 -9.44 -17.97
N LEU A 11 -9.73 -9.19 -16.67
CA LEU A 11 -10.85 -9.11 -15.75
C LEU A 11 -11.02 -7.66 -15.28
N ARG A 12 -12.25 -7.18 -15.24
CA ARG A 12 -12.61 -5.90 -14.62
C ARG A 12 -13.94 -6.04 -13.89
N ALA A 13 -13.96 -5.74 -12.61
CA ALA A 13 -15.17 -5.71 -11.79
C ALA A 13 -15.29 -4.36 -11.10
N GLU A 14 -16.44 -3.73 -11.26
CA GLU A 14 -16.75 -2.46 -10.64
C GLU A 14 -17.92 -2.62 -9.70
N TYR A 15 -17.81 -1.99 -8.54
CA TYR A 15 -18.85 -2.00 -7.54
C TYR A 15 -19.01 -0.61 -6.94
N GLN A 16 -20.26 -0.21 -6.78
CA GLN A 16 -20.63 1.02 -6.11
C GLN A 16 -21.65 0.70 -5.02
N ALA A 17 -21.45 1.29 -3.85
CA ALA A 17 -22.40 1.17 -2.74
C ALA A 17 -22.55 2.50 -2.03
N ASP A 18 -23.81 2.85 -1.77
CA ASP A 18 -24.16 4.02 -0.99
C ASP A 18 -24.71 3.58 0.37
N TYR A 19 -24.19 4.17 1.45
CA TYR A 19 -24.72 4.00 2.80
C TYR A 19 -24.80 5.35 3.51
N LYS A 20 -26.03 5.83 3.75
CA LYS A 20 -26.29 7.19 4.25
C LYS A 20 -25.64 8.24 3.34
N SER A 21 -24.68 9.01 3.86
CA SER A 21 -23.92 10.02 3.11
C SER A 21 -22.63 9.50 2.51
N LEU A 22 -22.25 8.25 2.81
CA LEU A 22 -20.99 7.65 2.40
C LEU A 22 -21.16 6.87 1.11
N ARG A 23 -20.32 7.15 0.13
CA ARG A 23 -20.29 6.48 -1.18
C ARG A 23 -19.00 5.71 -1.30
N PHE A 24 -19.10 4.45 -1.68
CA PHE A 24 -17.97 3.55 -1.91
C PHE A 24 -17.90 3.19 -3.38
N PHE A 25 -16.70 3.24 -3.93
CA PHE A 25 -16.36 2.80 -5.27
C PHE A 25 -15.22 1.81 -5.14
N THR A 26 -15.39 0.64 -5.74
CA THR A 26 -14.35 -0.39 -5.83
C THR A 26 -14.18 -0.77 -7.28
N LEU A 27 -12.95 -0.72 -7.76
CA LEU A 27 -12.53 -1.25 -9.06
C LEU A 27 -11.50 -2.35 -8.79
N LEU A 28 -11.85 -3.57 -9.16
CA LEU A 28 -10.93 -4.70 -9.19
C LEU A 28 -10.59 -4.98 -10.65
N SER A 29 -9.31 -5.09 -10.96
CA SER A 29 -8.88 -5.49 -12.31
C SER A 29 -7.80 -6.55 -12.24
N GLY A 30 -7.74 -7.35 -13.29
CA GLY A 30 -6.74 -8.38 -13.46
C GLY A 30 -6.31 -8.48 -14.91
N LEU A 31 -5.01 -8.61 -15.15
CA LEU A 31 -4.43 -8.90 -16.45
C LEU A 31 -3.52 -10.10 -16.33
N LEU A 32 -3.84 -11.16 -17.06
CA LEU A 32 -2.97 -12.30 -17.27
C LEU A 32 -2.43 -12.24 -18.70
N ASN A 33 -1.12 -12.33 -18.88
CA ASN A 33 -0.46 -12.41 -20.18
C ASN A 33 0.81 -13.28 -20.11
N THR A 34 1.59 -13.32 -21.19
CA THR A 34 2.82 -14.12 -21.29
C THR A 34 3.91 -13.74 -20.27
N HIS A 35 3.88 -12.53 -19.73
CA HIS A 35 4.85 -12.02 -18.77
C HIS A 35 4.44 -12.29 -17.31
N GLY A 36 3.15 -12.53 -17.06
CA GLY A 36 2.64 -12.79 -15.72
C GLY A 36 1.18 -12.39 -15.50
N LEU A 37 0.82 -12.38 -14.22
CA LEU A 37 -0.46 -11.93 -13.69
C LEU A 37 -0.27 -10.61 -12.94
N GLU A 38 -1.09 -9.61 -13.23
CA GLU A 38 -1.25 -8.41 -12.42
C GLU A 38 -2.69 -8.33 -11.92
N LEU A 39 -2.86 -8.07 -10.62
CA LEU A 39 -4.14 -7.81 -9.98
C LEU A 39 -4.08 -6.43 -9.34
N ASN A 40 -5.09 -5.59 -9.58
CA ASN A 40 -5.22 -4.27 -8.99
C ASN A 40 -6.53 -4.13 -8.24
N ALA A 41 -6.50 -3.44 -7.12
CA ALA A 41 -7.67 -3.06 -6.35
C ALA A 41 -7.59 -1.56 -6.05
N ASP A 42 -8.55 -0.80 -6.59
CA ASP A 42 -8.73 0.62 -6.31
C ASP A 42 -10.04 0.79 -5.53
N ILE A 43 -9.95 1.35 -4.33
CA ILE A 43 -11.08 1.58 -3.44
C ILE A 43 -11.11 3.07 -3.07
N LEU A 44 -12.28 3.68 -3.18
CA LEU A 44 -12.55 5.05 -2.75
C LEU A 44 -13.83 5.07 -1.90
N GLY A 45 -13.73 5.57 -0.68
CA GLY A 45 -14.85 5.92 0.16
C GLY A 45 -14.89 7.43 0.35
N THR A 46 -16.02 8.09 0.10
CA THR A 46 -16.13 9.54 0.30
C THR A 46 -17.53 9.94 0.75
N ASP A 47 -17.59 10.91 1.66
CA ASP A 47 -18.80 11.66 1.96
C ASP A 47 -18.60 13.16 1.63
N LYS A 48 -19.37 14.06 2.25
CA LYS A 48 -19.26 15.52 2.02
C LYS A 48 -17.97 16.14 2.58
N MET A 49 -17.33 15.52 3.56
CA MET A 49 -16.24 16.08 4.36
C MET A 49 -15.00 15.18 4.39
N ASN A 50 -15.19 13.88 4.20
CA ASN A 50 -14.20 12.85 4.47
C ASN A 50 -13.95 12.02 3.22
N THR A 51 -12.70 11.59 3.06
CA THR A 51 -12.27 10.75 1.94
C THR A 51 -11.29 9.71 2.43
N ALA A 52 -11.47 8.47 1.99
CA ALA A 52 -10.54 7.38 2.17
C ALA A 52 -10.27 6.75 0.81
N ALA A 53 -9.01 6.55 0.45
CA ALA A 53 -8.63 5.84 -0.76
C ALA A 53 -7.60 4.77 -0.43
N HIS A 54 -7.78 3.59 -0.99
CA HIS A 54 -6.83 2.50 -0.92
C HIS A 54 -6.57 1.98 -2.33
N LYS A 55 -5.31 1.86 -2.71
CA LYS A 55 -4.90 1.23 -3.96
C LYS A 55 -3.93 0.13 -3.65
N ALA A 56 -4.08 -1.01 -4.30
CA ALA A 56 -3.15 -2.13 -4.16
C ALA A 56 -2.91 -2.79 -5.51
N THR A 57 -1.68 -3.23 -5.72
CA THR A 57 -1.27 -4.00 -6.89
C THR A 57 -0.52 -5.24 -6.44
N LEU A 58 -0.85 -6.40 -7.00
CA LEU A 58 -0.09 -7.63 -6.88
C LEU A 58 0.36 -8.06 -8.28
N ARG A 59 1.66 -8.27 -8.47
CA ARG A 59 2.24 -8.80 -9.71
C ARG A 59 2.91 -10.13 -9.42
N ILE A 60 2.67 -11.10 -10.28
CA ILE A 60 3.31 -12.41 -10.29
C ILE A 60 3.88 -12.58 -11.70
N GLY A 61 5.20 -12.54 -11.82
CA GLY A 61 5.89 -12.68 -13.10
C GLY A 61 7.03 -13.70 -13.02
N GLN A 62 7.73 -13.88 -14.14
CA GLN A 62 8.85 -14.84 -14.23
C GLN A 62 9.99 -14.52 -13.26
N ASN A 63 10.16 -13.23 -12.92
CA ASN A 63 11.26 -12.77 -12.06
C ASN A 63 10.91 -12.79 -10.57
N GLY A 64 9.64 -12.99 -10.21
CA GLY A 64 9.21 -12.91 -8.82
C GLY A 64 7.77 -12.45 -8.62
N VAL A 65 7.46 -12.17 -7.36
CA VAL A 65 6.17 -11.64 -6.89
C VAL A 65 6.43 -10.28 -6.25
N SER A 66 5.65 -9.27 -6.62
CA SER A 66 5.71 -7.94 -5.99
C SER A 66 4.32 -7.46 -5.62
N THR A 67 4.20 -6.77 -4.48
CA THR A 67 2.99 -6.10 -4.07
C THR A 67 3.28 -4.65 -3.71
N SER A 68 2.37 -3.75 -4.05
CA SER A 68 2.40 -2.36 -3.58
C SER A 68 1.02 -1.95 -3.08
N ALA A 69 0.98 -1.06 -2.10
CA ALA A 69 -0.26 -0.49 -1.63
C ALA A 69 -0.08 0.95 -1.17
N THR A 70 -1.07 1.79 -1.45
CA THR A 70 -1.18 3.14 -0.90
C THR A 70 -2.51 3.31 -0.20
N THR A 71 -2.51 3.84 1.02
CA THR A 71 -3.72 4.20 1.75
C THR A 71 -3.69 5.67 2.11
N SER A 72 -4.78 6.38 1.88
CA SER A 72 -4.97 7.74 2.37
C SER A 72 -6.32 7.86 3.05
N LEU A 73 -6.37 8.56 4.17
CA LEU A 73 -7.58 8.87 4.91
C LEU A 73 -7.52 10.32 5.34
N ARG A 74 -8.55 11.09 4.98
CA ARG A 74 -8.79 12.45 5.42
C ARG A 74 -10.14 12.44 6.12
N TYR A 75 -10.11 12.45 7.45
CA TYR A 75 -11.29 12.51 8.30
C TYR A 75 -11.04 13.57 9.37
N SER A 76 -11.41 14.83 9.12
CA SER A 76 -10.97 15.95 9.98
C SER A 76 -11.29 15.69 11.46
N PRO A 77 -10.30 15.78 12.38
CA PRO A 77 -8.94 16.31 12.21
C PRO A 77 -7.84 15.25 11.94
N LEU A 78 -8.22 14.00 11.71
CA LEU A 78 -7.34 12.87 11.37
C LEU A 78 -6.92 12.90 9.89
N MET A 79 -5.63 12.75 9.65
CA MET A 79 -5.05 12.41 8.36
C MET A 79 -4.14 11.20 8.54
N LEU A 80 -4.28 10.20 7.67
CA LEU A 80 -3.40 9.03 7.61
C LEU A 80 -2.97 8.82 6.17
N GLU A 81 -1.69 8.58 5.96
CA GLU A 81 -1.10 8.21 4.69
C GLU A 81 -0.19 6.99 4.92
N ASN A 82 -0.23 6.05 4.00
CA ASN A 82 0.61 4.87 4.02
C ASN A 82 1.01 4.47 2.61
N GLU A 83 2.26 4.06 2.46
CA GLU A 83 2.82 3.48 1.25
C GLU A 83 3.58 2.21 1.63
N LEU A 84 3.27 1.11 0.95
CA LEU A 84 3.90 -0.19 1.08
C LEU A 84 4.40 -0.61 -0.31
N ASN A 85 5.62 -1.13 -0.36
CA ASN A 85 6.17 -1.84 -1.50
C ASN A 85 6.89 -3.08 -0.98
N ALA A 86 6.61 -4.24 -1.53
CA ALA A 86 7.31 -5.48 -1.18
C ALA A 86 7.55 -6.32 -2.42
N GLU A 87 8.68 -7.02 -2.45
CA GLU A 87 9.11 -7.84 -3.58
C GLU A 87 9.76 -9.12 -3.07
N LEU A 88 9.51 -10.21 -3.77
CA LEU A 88 10.15 -11.50 -3.62
C LEU A 88 10.64 -11.95 -5.00
N ALA A 89 11.95 -12.00 -5.19
CA ALA A 89 12.61 -12.41 -6.42
C ALA A 89 13.65 -13.50 -6.13
N LEU A 90 14.25 -14.07 -7.18
CA LEU A 90 15.35 -15.04 -7.04
C LEU A 90 16.57 -14.45 -6.32
N SER A 91 16.76 -13.13 -6.38
CA SER A 91 17.83 -12.40 -5.69
C SER A 91 17.57 -12.17 -4.20
N GLY A 92 16.31 -12.37 -3.74
CA GLY A 92 15.93 -12.14 -2.35
C GLY A 92 14.53 -11.52 -2.20
N ALA A 93 14.23 -11.11 -0.97
CA ALA A 93 13.02 -10.39 -0.61
C ALA A 93 13.35 -8.96 -0.16
N SER A 94 12.44 -8.02 -0.41
CA SER A 94 12.51 -6.66 0.13
C SER A 94 11.14 -6.13 0.52
N MET A 95 11.11 -5.20 1.49
CA MET A 95 9.90 -4.51 1.92
C MET A 95 10.24 -3.09 2.34
N LYS A 96 9.48 -2.12 1.84
CA LYS A 96 9.50 -0.73 2.25
C LYS A 96 8.11 -0.32 2.68
N LEU A 97 8.02 0.29 3.85
CA LEU A 97 6.79 0.81 4.42
C LEU A 97 7.05 2.23 4.90
N ALA A 98 6.20 3.16 4.50
CA ALA A 98 6.15 4.50 5.06
C ALA A 98 4.72 4.77 5.53
N THR A 99 4.55 5.29 6.74
CA THR A 99 3.26 5.75 7.23
C THR A 99 3.41 7.06 7.96
N ASN A 100 2.44 7.93 7.74
CA ASN A 100 2.34 9.24 8.35
C ASN A 100 0.92 9.42 8.87
N GLY A 101 0.80 9.81 10.13
CA GLY A 101 -0.46 10.09 10.80
C GLY A 101 -0.42 11.47 11.43
N ARG A 102 -1.54 12.19 11.36
CA ARG A 102 -1.74 13.47 12.04
C ARG A 102 -3.12 13.53 12.63
N PHE A 103 -3.22 13.95 13.88
CA PHE A 103 -4.47 14.28 14.54
C PHE A 103 -4.31 15.61 15.25
N LYS A 104 -4.93 16.66 14.69
CA LYS A 104 -4.74 18.05 15.16
C LYS A 104 -3.24 18.43 15.15
N GLU A 105 -2.69 18.81 16.31
CA GLU A 105 -1.28 19.12 16.55
C GLU A 105 -0.39 17.88 16.67
N HIS A 106 -0.96 16.71 16.96
CA HIS A 106 -0.19 15.47 17.08
C HIS A 106 0.16 14.90 15.73
N ASN A 107 1.40 14.48 15.55
CA ASN A 107 1.82 13.78 14.33
C ASN A 107 2.80 12.66 14.65
N ALA A 108 2.78 11.63 13.82
CA ALA A 108 3.69 10.51 13.89
C ALA A 108 4.04 10.04 12.48
N LYS A 109 5.31 9.74 12.27
CA LYS A 109 5.87 9.15 11.05
C LYS A 109 6.60 7.88 11.43
N PHE A 110 6.38 6.83 10.66
CA PHE A 110 7.09 5.58 10.78
C PHE A 110 7.53 5.13 9.40
N SER A 111 8.77 4.67 9.31
CA SER A 111 9.33 4.08 8.10
C SER A 111 10.06 2.79 8.44
N LEU A 112 10.00 1.82 7.54
CA LEU A 112 10.67 0.54 7.64
C LEU A 112 11.23 0.16 6.26
N ASP A 113 12.47 -0.31 6.24
CA ASP A 113 13.16 -0.83 5.06
C ASP A 113 13.81 -2.17 5.42
N GLY A 114 13.36 -3.25 4.79
CA GLY A 114 13.83 -4.60 5.01
C GLY A 114 14.33 -5.24 3.72
N LYS A 115 15.43 -5.97 3.80
CA LYS A 115 16.01 -6.72 2.68
C LYS A 115 16.59 -8.03 3.18
N ALA A 116 16.28 -9.12 2.48
CA ALA A 116 16.83 -10.44 2.73
C ALA A 116 17.33 -11.02 1.41
N THR A 117 18.62 -11.28 1.31
CA THR A 117 19.25 -11.97 0.17
C THR A 117 19.88 -13.26 0.66
N LEU A 118 20.53 -14.01 -0.24
CA LEU A 118 21.22 -15.25 0.13
C LEU A 118 22.33 -15.04 1.18
N THR A 119 22.93 -13.86 1.22
CA THR A 119 24.14 -13.58 2.03
C THR A 119 23.99 -12.40 2.98
N GLU A 120 22.84 -11.74 2.99
CA GLU A 120 22.64 -10.49 3.74
C GLU A 120 21.19 -10.41 4.20
N LEU A 121 20.99 -10.10 5.48
CA LEU A 121 19.69 -9.73 6.04
C LEU A 121 19.83 -8.38 6.72
N SER A 122 19.05 -7.40 6.29
CA SER A 122 19.02 -6.06 6.87
C SER A 122 17.60 -5.58 7.16
N LEU A 123 17.45 -4.89 8.29
CA LEU A 123 16.21 -4.23 8.69
C LEU A 123 16.53 -2.86 9.30
N GLY A 124 16.00 -1.80 8.71
CA GLY A 124 16.03 -0.44 9.22
C GLY A 124 14.62 0.04 9.55
N SER A 125 14.46 0.78 10.64
CA SER A 125 13.24 1.52 10.90
C SER A 125 13.52 2.87 11.55
N ALA A 126 12.65 3.83 11.28
CA ALA A 126 12.68 5.14 11.92
C ALA A 126 11.26 5.56 12.31
N TYR A 127 11.09 5.90 13.58
CA TYR A 127 9.89 6.47 14.16
C TYR A 127 10.18 7.90 14.61
N GLN A 128 9.29 8.83 14.26
CA GLN A 128 9.32 10.22 14.70
C GLN A 128 7.91 10.65 15.09
N ALA A 129 7.73 11.32 16.21
CA ALA A 129 6.43 11.84 16.59
C ALA A 129 6.53 13.11 17.43
N MET A 130 5.53 13.97 17.31
CA MET A 130 5.29 15.09 18.21
C MET A 130 3.92 14.86 18.86
N ILE A 131 3.90 14.50 20.13
CA ILE A 131 2.69 14.16 20.89
C ILE A 131 2.64 15.05 22.13
N LEU A 132 1.54 15.78 22.33
CA LEU A 132 1.40 16.72 23.45
C LEU A 132 2.57 17.72 23.59
N GLY A 133 3.16 18.14 22.47
CA GLY A 133 4.32 19.04 22.44
C GLY A 133 5.67 18.37 22.77
N ALA A 134 5.68 17.06 23.03
CA ALA A 134 6.90 16.29 23.23
C ALA A 134 7.34 15.62 21.92
N ASP A 135 8.58 15.88 21.51
CA ASP A 135 9.21 15.23 20.37
C ASP A 135 9.85 13.89 20.77
N SER A 136 9.64 12.87 19.94
CA SER A 136 10.25 11.55 20.08
C SER A 136 10.84 11.10 18.75
N LYS A 137 12.02 10.48 18.80
CA LYS A 137 12.68 9.88 17.64
C LYS A 137 13.37 8.58 18.04
N ASN A 138 13.03 7.49 17.37
CA ASN A 138 13.66 6.19 17.53
C ASN A 138 14.15 5.71 16.18
N ILE A 139 15.39 5.23 16.12
CA ILE A 139 15.98 4.61 14.93
C ILE A 139 16.47 3.23 15.35
N PHE A 140 16.09 2.22 14.60
CA PHE A 140 16.58 0.86 14.75
C PHE A 140 17.22 0.42 13.45
N ASN A 141 18.41 -0.16 13.54
CA ASN A 141 19.12 -0.74 12.40
C ASN A 141 19.71 -2.09 12.79
N PHE A 142 19.51 -3.07 11.92
CA PHE A 142 20.03 -4.42 12.06
C PHE A 142 20.55 -4.89 10.70
N LYS A 143 21.70 -5.57 10.70
CA LYS A 143 22.31 -6.15 9.51
C LYS A 143 23.18 -7.35 9.91
N ILE A 144 23.01 -8.48 9.22
CA ILE A 144 23.85 -9.68 9.30
C ILE A 144 24.18 -10.20 7.91
#